data_AF-A0A0A0JHD7-F1
#
_entry.id   AF-A0A0A0JHD7-F1
#
_cell.length_a   1.000
_cell.length_b   1.000
_cell.length_c   1.000
_cell.angle_alpha   90.00
_cell.angle_beta   90.00
_cell.angle_gamma   90.00
#
_symmetry.space_group_name_H-M   'P 1'
#
loop_
_entity.id
_entity.type
_entity.pdbx_description
1 polymer ?
#
loop_
_entity_poly.entity_id
_entity_poly.type
_entity_poly.pdbx_seq_one_letter_code
_entity_poly.pdbx_strand_id
1 'polypeptide(L)'
;MTYAVEPPPGGPLDWRAWSSDLAIRIRSLSEGDSVTVSVPERSRPHLVRKARAFGLVPARYEDVAPWVRVRRDERHAVVELVGSEEFGGVYFFTEPEEEALDELGWRRPGPISLEERVWNRWFPDDVTETAYLSLDDSHAAADLVMVTLRDVMYPGEGPAVG
;
A
#
# COMPACT_ATOMS: atom_id res chain seq x y z
N MET A 1 10.28 -4.74 -14.49
CA MET A 1 11.16 -3.75 -13.81
C MET A 1 10.39 -3.13 -12.66
N THR A 2 11.01 -2.98 -11.50
CA THR A 2 10.38 -2.37 -10.31
C THR A 2 11.01 -1.01 -10.04
N TYR A 3 10.16 0.01 -9.95
CA TYR A 3 10.55 1.37 -9.60
C TYR A 3 10.24 1.63 -8.14
N ALA A 4 11.25 1.92 -7.32
CA ALA A 4 11.04 2.36 -5.95
C ALA A 4 10.83 3.88 -5.92
N VAL A 5 9.82 4.32 -5.17
CA VAL A 5 9.54 5.72 -4.88
C VAL A 5 9.45 5.86 -3.37
N GLU A 6 10.12 6.86 -2.83
CA GLU A 6 9.98 7.23 -1.43
C GLU A 6 9.43 8.66 -1.39
N PRO A 7 8.28 8.90 -0.74
CA PRO A 7 7.84 10.26 -0.49
C PRO A 7 8.85 10.94 0.45
N PRO A 8 9.01 12.28 0.37
CA PRO A 8 9.88 12.99 1.29
C PRO A 8 9.39 12.83 2.74
N PRO A 9 10.28 13.05 3.73
CA PRO A 9 9.91 13.03 5.14
C PRO A 9 8.68 13.87 5.47
N GLY A 10 7.72 13.29 6.19
CA GLY A 10 6.44 13.96 6.49
C GLY A 10 5.48 14.10 5.31
N GLY A 11 5.79 13.51 4.15
CA GLY A 11 4.97 13.52 2.94
C GLY A 11 5.26 14.69 1.97
N PRO A 12 4.81 14.61 0.71
CA PRO A 12 4.96 15.68 -0.27
C PRO A 12 4.28 16.99 0.15
N LEU A 13 4.90 18.13 -0.15
CA LEU A 13 4.30 19.46 0.05
C LEU A 13 3.07 19.70 -0.82
N ASP A 14 3.05 19.10 -2.03
CA ASP A 14 1.92 19.13 -2.95
C ASP A 14 1.55 17.69 -3.34
N TRP A 15 0.61 17.14 -2.58
CA TRP A 15 0.06 15.80 -2.82
C TRP A 15 -0.60 15.65 -4.19
N ARG A 16 -1.16 16.72 -4.75
CA ARG A 16 -1.86 16.68 -6.04
C ARG A 16 -0.86 16.62 -7.20
N ALA A 17 0.20 17.42 -7.14
CA ALA A 17 1.30 17.32 -8.09
C ALA A 17 1.96 15.94 -8.02
N TRP A 18 2.20 15.43 -6.80
CA TRP A 18 2.75 14.10 -6.59
C TRP A 18 1.87 12.97 -7.17
N SER A 19 0.55 13.03 -6.94
CA SER A 19 -0.40 12.06 -7.53
C SER A 19 -0.39 12.12 -9.06
N SER A 20 -0.33 13.33 -9.63
CA SER A 20 -0.29 13.52 -11.09
C SER A 20 0.96 12.90 -11.72
N ASP A 21 2.12 13.09 -11.08
CA ASP A 21 3.37 12.47 -11.51
C ASP A 21 3.34 10.93 -11.38
N LEU A 22 2.74 10.41 -10.31
CA LEU A 22 2.56 8.98 -10.11
C LEU A 22 1.63 8.38 -11.16
N ALA A 23 0.54 9.06 -11.52
CA ALA A 23 -0.38 8.61 -12.56
C ALA A 23 0.31 8.46 -13.92
N ILE A 24 1.17 9.42 -14.29
CA ILE A 24 1.99 9.34 -15.51
C ILE A 24 2.90 8.12 -15.48
N ARG A 25 3.53 7.82 -14.33
CA ARG A 25 4.39 6.65 -14.15
C ARG A 25 3.59 5.34 -14.26
N ILE A 26 2.47 5.22 -13.56
CA ILE A 26 1.59 4.04 -13.61
C ILE A 26 1.17 3.75 -15.05
N ARG A 27 0.75 4.79 -15.78
CA ARG A 27 0.36 4.69 -17.19
C ARG A 27 1.48 4.20 -18.11
N SER A 28 2.73 4.46 -17.73
CA SER A 28 3.93 4.06 -18.49
C SER A 28 4.46 2.67 -18.16
N LEU A 29 3.89 1.97 -17.17
CA LEU A 29 4.32 0.62 -16.80
C LEU A 29 4.05 -0.38 -17.92
N SER A 30 5.05 -1.18 -18.26
CA SER A 30 4.86 -2.35 -19.13
C SER A 30 4.23 -3.49 -18.33
N GLU A 31 3.68 -4.49 -19.01
CA GLU A 31 3.17 -5.70 -18.35
C GLU A 31 4.26 -6.34 -17.44
N GLY A 32 3.89 -6.66 -16.20
CA GLY A 32 4.82 -7.18 -15.19
C GLY A 32 5.72 -6.13 -14.53
N ASP A 33 5.72 -4.88 -14.99
CA ASP A 33 6.37 -3.77 -14.28
C ASP A 33 5.54 -3.33 -13.07
N SER A 34 6.23 -2.72 -12.11
CA SER A 34 5.61 -2.18 -10.90
C SER A 34 6.29 -0.92 -10.42
N VAL A 35 5.53 -0.08 -9.73
CA VAL A 35 6.04 1.00 -8.89
C VAL A 35 5.70 0.68 -7.45
N THR A 36 6.67 0.75 -6.55
CA THR A 36 6.49 0.55 -5.12
C THR A 36 6.80 1.86 -4.40
N VAL A 37 5.83 2.34 -3.62
CA VAL A 37 5.96 3.50 -2.74
C VAL A 37 6.14 2.99 -1.32
N SER A 38 7.32 3.20 -0.72
CA SER A 38 7.63 2.78 0.65
C SER A 38 7.65 3.97 1.59
N VAL A 39 7.22 3.78 2.84
CA VAL A 39 7.19 4.84 3.88
C VAL A 39 8.04 4.44 5.09
N PRO A 40 9.39 4.47 4.97
CA PRO A 40 10.28 3.94 6.02
C PRO A 40 10.11 4.62 7.39
N GLU A 41 9.69 5.88 7.43
CA GLU A 41 9.45 6.65 8.67
C GLU A 41 8.30 6.12 9.52
N ARG A 42 7.44 5.29 8.93
CA ARG A 42 6.28 4.69 9.60
C ARG A 42 6.50 3.21 9.89
N SER A 43 7.75 2.76 9.99
CA SER A 43 8.04 1.36 10.30
C SER A 43 7.46 0.95 11.67
N ARG A 44 6.91 -0.26 11.73
CA ARG A 44 6.34 -0.85 12.95
C ARG A 44 6.97 -2.23 13.21
N PRO A 45 7.11 -2.64 14.47
CA PRO A 45 7.70 -3.93 14.80
C PRO A 45 6.77 -5.08 14.41
N HIS A 46 7.28 -6.05 13.65
CA HIS A 46 6.59 -7.26 13.22
C HIS A 46 7.21 -8.50 13.86
N LEU A 47 6.38 -9.41 14.37
CA LEU A 47 6.86 -10.64 15.03
C LEU A 47 7.32 -11.70 14.01
N VAL A 48 8.62 -11.76 13.73
CA VAL A 48 9.20 -12.78 12.82
C VAL A 48 9.41 -14.14 13.48
N ARG A 49 9.53 -14.19 14.82
CA ARG A 49 9.74 -15.45 15.55
C ARG A 49 9.15 -15.40 16.95
N LYS A 50 8.24 -16.32 17.25
CA LYS A 50 7.75 -16.58 18.62
C LYS A 50 8.88 -17.10 19.52
N ALA A 51 8.85 -16.72 20.79
CA ALA A 51 9.75 -17.29 21.79
C ALA A 51 9.60 -18.82 21.86
N ARG A 52 10.70 -19.56 22.06
CA ARG A 52 10.71 -21.03 22.16
C ARG A 52 11.53 -21.50 23.36
N ALA A 53 11.17 -22.69 23.86
CA ALA A 53 11.81 -23.44 24.94
C ALA A 53 12.03 -22.64 26.25
N PHE A 54 11.04 -22.63 27.14
CA PHE A 54 11.14 -22.09 28.51
C PHE A 54 11.78 -20.69 28.65
N GLY A 55 11.73 -19.85 27.60
CA GLY A 55 12.31 -18.50 27.59
C GLY A 55 13.78 -18.41 27.18
N LEU A 56 14.42 -19.50 26.75
CA LEU A 56 15.83 -19.50 26.33
C LEU A 56 16.06 -18.79 24.99
N VAL A 57 15.07 -18.81 24.10
CA VAL A 57 15.13 -18.11 22.82
C VAL A 57 14.09 -16.98 22.84
N PRO A 58 14.50 -15.70 22.92
CA PRO A 58 13.56 -14.59 22.95
C PRO A 58 12.82 -14.46 21.62
N ALA A 59 11.64 -13.86 21.68
CA ALA A 59 10.92 -13.43 20.50
C ALA A 59 11.80 -12.47 19.68
N ARG A 60 11.72 -12.57 18.35
CA ARG A 60 12.43 -11.66 17.45
C ARG A 60 11.40 -10.84 16.71
N TYR A 61 11.64 -9.54 16.70
CA TYR A 61 10.87 -8.56 15.94
C TYR A 61 11.78 -7.93 14.88
N GLU A 62 11.19 -7.55 13.76
CA GLU A 62 11.84 -6.75 12.71
C GLU A 62 10.95 -5.56 12.39
N ASP A 63 11.53 -4.38 12.21
CA ASP A 63 10.78 -3.19 11.83
C ASP A 63 10.43 -3.28 10.34
N VAL A 64 9.13 -3.21 10.05
CA VAL A 64 8.58 -3.29 8.69
C VAL A 64 7.96 -1.95 8.34
N ALA A 65 8.40 -1.36 7.24
CA ALA A 65 7.80 -0.16 6.66
C ALA A 65 6.54 -0.51 5.87
N PRO A 66 5.48 0.31 5.93
CA PRO A 66 4.36 0.13 5.03
C PRO A 66 4.76 0.54 3.62
N TRP A 67 4.17 -0.14 2.66
CA TRP A 67 4.38 0.11 1.24
C TRP A 67 3.09 -0.07 0.46
N VAL A 68 2.96 0.70 -0.62
CA VAL A 68 1.93 0.53 -1.65
C VAL A 68 2.61 0.19 -2.96
N ARG A 69 2.18 -0.88 -3.63
CA ARG A 69 2.70 -1.29 -4.93
C ARG A 69 1.60 -1.16 -5.97
N VAL A 70 1.90 -0.54 -7.09
CA VAL A 70 1.05 -0.57 -8.28
C VAL A 70 1.76 -1.39 -9.34
N ARG A 71 1.16 -2.52 -9.71
CA ARG A 71 1.68 -3.43 -10.74
C ARG A 71 0.78 -3.38 -11.96
N ARG A 72 1.39 -3.44 -13.15
CA ARG A 72 0.65 -3.66 -14.39
C ARG A 72 0.39 -5.16 -14.57
N ASP A 73 -0.87 -5.53 -14.61
CA ASP A 73 -1.31 -6.91 -14.85
C ASP A 73 -2.24 -6.94 -16.06
N GLU A 74 -1.76 -7.42 -17.20
CA GLU A 74 -2.45 -7.45 -18.49
C GLU A 74 -3.11 -6.12 -18.90
N ARG A 75 -4.34 -5.85 -18.45
CA ARG A 75 -5.16 -4.65 -18.73
C ARG A 75 -5.52 -3.83 -17.49
N HIS A 76 -5.11 -4.30 -16.32
CA HIS A 76 -5.34 -3.65 -15.03
C HIS A 76 -4.06 -3.03 -14.45
N ALA A 77 -4.26 -1.96 -13.68
CA ALA A 77 -3.37 -1.60 -12.59
C ALA A 77 -3.87 -2.28 -11.32
N VAL A 78 -3.06 -3.17 -10.77
CA VAL A 78 -3.31 -3.82 -9.48
C VAL A 78 -2.56 -3.02 -8.43
N VAL A 79 -3.32 -2.32 -7.59
CA VAL A 79 -2.81 -1.59 -6.44
C VAL A 79 -2.87 -2.54 -5.25
N GLU A 80 -1.75 -2.70 -4.57
CA GLU A 80 -1.59 -3.56 -3.40
C GLU A 80 -1.00 -2.71 -2.29
N LEU A 81 -1.52 -2.87 -1.08
CA LEU A 81 -0.96 -2.27 0.13
C LEU A 81 -0.48 -3.40 1.03
N VAL A 82 0.65 -3.18 1.70
CA VAL A 82 1.24 -4.15 2.63
C VAL A 82 0.17 -4.82 3.49
N GLY A 83 0.33 -6.11 3.73
CA GLY A 83 -0.64 -6.86 4.53
C GLY A 83 -0.61 -6.53 6.01
N SER A 84 -1.80 -6.37 6.60
CA SER A 84 -2.04 -6.38 8.04
C SER A 84 -1.69 -7.72 8.67
N GLU A 85 -1.12 -7.71 9.88
CA GLU A 85 -0.88 -8.90 10.70
C GLU A 85 -2.17 -9.69 10.98
N GLU A 86 -3.33 -9.03 11.05
CA GLU A 86 -4.62 -9.65 11.40
C GLU A 86 -5.03 -10.78 10.43
N PHE A 87 -4.60 -10.70 9.18
CA PHE A 87 -4.81 -11.73 8.15
C PHE A 87 -3.50 -12.41 7.72
N GLY A 88 -2.45 -12.31 8.56
CA GLY A 88 -1.17 -12.98 8.38
C GLY A 88 -0.16 -12.23 7.50
N GLY A 89 -0.38 -10.94 7.26
CA GLY A 89 0.60 -10.02 6.68
C GLY A 89 1.73 -9.67 7.67
N VAL A 90 2.56 -8.70 7.28
CA VAL A 90 3.82 -8.36 7.99
C VAL A 90 3.85 -6.95 8.54
N TYR A 91 2.77 -6.18 8.38
CA TYR A 91 2.65 -4.83 8.91
C TYR A 91 1.46 -4.78 9.86
N PHE A 92 1.57 -4.06 10.98
CA PHE A 92 0.46 -3.92 11.91
C PHE A 92 -0.35 -2.66 11.55
N PHE A 93 -1.58 -2.82 11.07
CA PHE A 93 -2.56 -1.73 11.03
C PHE A 93 -3.37 -1.74 12.33
N THR A 94 -3.68 -0.55 12.84
CA THR A 94 -4.65 -0.37 13.92
C THR A 94 -6.06 -0.46 13.36
N GLU A 95 -7.03 -0.80 14.19
CA GLU A 95 -8.45 -0.89 13.80
C GLU A 95 -8.96 0.39 13.08
N PRO A 96 -8.68 1.63 13.55
CA PRO A 96 -9.06 2.84 12.82
C PRO A 96 -8.39 2.99 11.45
N GLU A 97 -7.16 2.49 11.28
CA GLU A 97 -6.49 2.52 9.98
C GLU A 97 -7.12 1.51 9.02
N GLU A 98 -7.51 0.32 9.51
CA GLU A 98 -8.23 -0.66 8.68
C GLU A 98 -9.61 -0.17 8.27
N GLU A 99 -10.35 0.48 9.17
CA GLU A 99 -11.61 1.15 8.84
C GLU A 99 -11.42 2.22 7.77
N ALA A 100 -10.38 3.06 7.90
CA ALA A 100 -10.06 4.06 6.88
C ALA A 100 -9.73 3.41 5.52
N LEU A 101 -9.01 2.29 5.51
CA LEU A 101 -8.71 1.56 4.26
C LEU A 101 -9.99 1.01 3.61
N ASP A 102 -10.94 0.48 4.38
CA ASP A 102 -12.23 0.04 3.87
C ASP A 102 -13.04 1.21 3.29
N GLU A 103 -13.07 2.35 3.97
CA GLU A 103 -13.77 3.57 3.52
C GLU A 103 -13.19 4.12 2.21
N LEU A 104 -11.88 4.00 2.01
CA LEU A 104 -11.19 4.32 0.76
C LEU A 104 -11.46 3.31 -0.36
N GLY A 105 -12.14 2.20 -0.06
CA GLY A 105 -12.54 1.20 -1.03
C GLY A 105 -11.47 0.14 -1.32
N TRP A 106 -10.46 0.00 -0.47
CA TRP A 106 -9.55 -1.15 -0.52
C TRP A 106 -10.33 -2.45 -0.32
N ARG A 107 -9.95 -3.51 -1.02
CA ARG A 107 -10.48 -4.85 -0.77
C ARG A 107 -9.64 -5.52 0.30
N ARG A 108 -10.32 -5.97 1.36
CA ARG A 108 -9.72 -6.84 2.38
C ARG A 108 -9.17 -8.12 1.72
N PRO A 109 -8.00 -8.61 2.15
CA PRO A 109 -7.47 -9.88 1.67
C PRO A 109 -8.41 -11.05 1.99
N GLY A 110 -8.54 -11.95 1.02
CA GLY A 110 -9.44 -13.09 1.11
C GLY A 110 -8.87 -14.27 1.91
N PRO A 111 -9.72 -15.16 2.46
CA PRO A 111 -9.28 -16.32 3.23
C PRO A 111 -8.69 -17.47 2.40
N ILE A 112 -8.74 -17.40 1.05
CA ILE A 112 -8.53 -18.55 0.15
C ILE A 112 -7.14 -18.55 -0.50
N SER A 113 -6.55 -17.40 -0.84
CA SER A 113 -5.21 -17.33 -1.41
C SER A 113 -4.19 -16.91 -0.35
N LEU A 114 -3.37 -17.87 0.09
CA LEU A 114 -2.18 -17.61 0.91
C LEU A 114 -1.20 -16.60 0.27
N GLU A 115 -1.31 -16.41 -1.05
CA GLU A 115 -0.42 -15.58 -1.86
C GLU A 115 -0.75 -14.08 -1.82
N GLU A 116 -1.95 -13.69 -1.41
CA GLU A 116 -2.34 -12.28 -1.31
C GLU A 116 -2.84 -11.95 0.08
N ARG A 117 -1.96 -12.06 1.07
CA ARG A 117 -2.16 -11.45 2.40
C ARG A 117 -1.85 -9.96 2.32
N VAL A 118 -2.51 -9.24 1.42
CA VAL A 118 -2.35 -7.80 1.16
C VAL A 118 -3.71 -7.20 0.84
N TRP A 119 -3.90 -5.94 1.20
CA TRP A 119 -5.05 -5.19 0.72
C TRP A 119 -4.87 -4.94 -0.77
N ASN A 120 -5.92 -5.04 -1.59
CA ASN A 120 -5.79 -4.81 -3.02
C ASN A 120 -6.96 -4.02 -3.63
N ARG A 121 -6.72 -3.39 -4.79
CA ARG A 121 -7.75 -2.77 -5.64
C ARG A 121 -7.30 -2.79 -7.09
N TRP A 122 -8.23 -3.00 -8.02
CA TRP A 122 -7.93 -3.06 -9.45
C TRP A 122 -8.53 -1.87 -10.18
N PHE A 123 -7.82 -1.37 -11.18
CA PHE A 123 -8.26 -0.29 -12.07
C PHE A 123 -7.98 -0.65 -13.53
N PRO A 124 -8.95 -0.58 -14.46
CA PRO A 124 -10.38 -0.42 -14.18
C PRO A 124 -10.93 -1.60 -13.34
N ASP A 125 -12.07 -1.39 -12.69
CA ASP A 125 -12.70 -2.46 -11.89
C ASP A 125 -13.40 -3.51 -12.78
N ASP A 126 -13.81 -3.09 -13.97
CA ASP A 126 -14.39 -3.94 -15.00
C ASP A 126 -13.40 -4.16 -16.16
N VAL A 127 -13.38 -5.37 -16.71
CA VAL A 127 -12.51 -5.72 -17.84
C VAL A 127 -12.97 -4.96 -19.09
N THR A 128 -12.23 -3.92 -19.48
CA THR A 128 -12.46 -3.26 -20.77
C THR A 128 -11.82 -4.06 -21.91
N GLU A 129 -12.43 -4.01 -23.10
CA GLU A 129 -11.89 -4.68 -24.30
C GLU A 129 -10.57 -4.07 -24.79
N THR A 130 -10.14 -2.93 -24.22
CA THR A 130 -8.96 -2.19 -24.66
C THR A 130 -7.69 -2.70 -23.99
N ALA A 131 -6.60 -2.85 -24.76
CA ALA A 131 -5.31 -3.34 -24.26
C ALA A 131 -4.52 -2.29 -23.45
N TYR A 132 -5.08 -1.10 -23.23
CA TYR A 132 -4.38 0.06 -22.71
C TYR A 132 -5.01 0.53 -21.41
N LEU A 133 -4.19 0.81 -20.39
CA LEU A 133 -4.66 1.43 -19.16
C LEU A 133 -4.93 2.91 -19.43
N SER A 134 -6.18 3.34 -19.23
CA SER A 134 -6.56 4.72 -19.52
C SER A 134 -5.83 5.70 -18.59
N LEU A 135 -5.75 6.98 -19.02
CA LEU A 135 -5.21 8.03 -18.16
C LEU A 135 -6.07 8.21 -16.90
N ASP A 136 -7.39 8.10 -17.03
CA ASP A 136 -8.34 8.23 -15.92
C ASP A 136 -8.15 7.10 -14.90
N ASP A 137 -7.98 5.84 -15.35
CA ASP A 137 -7.70 4.71 -14.45
C ASP A 137 -6.34 4.85 -13.77
N SER A 138 -5.35 5.37 -14.49
CA SER A 138 -4.02 5.64 -13.94
C SER A 138 -4.08 6.73 -12.85
N HIS A 139 -4.92 7.75 -13.04
CA HIS A 139 -5.21 8.75 -12.02
C HIS A 139 -5.97 8.18 -10.84
N ALA A 140 -7.00 7.37 -11.06
CA ALA A 140 -7.75 6.73 -9.98
C ALA A 140 -6.86 5.85 -9.09
N ALA A 141 -5.96 5.08 -9.71
CA ALA A 141 -4.96 4.30 -8.98
C ALA A 141 -3.99 5.20 -8.19
N ALA A 142 -3.45 6.25 -8.82
CA ALA A 142 -2.54 7.20 -8.15
C ALA A 142 -3.21 7.96 -7.00
N ASP A 143 -4.48 8.34 -7.16
CA ASP A 143 -5.26 9.03 -6.14
C ASP A 143 -5.55 8.10 -4.96
N LEU A 144 -5.86 6.82 -5.20
CA LEU A 144 -5.98 5.84 -4.11
C LEU A 144 -4.67 5.74 -3.31
N VAL A 145 -3.51 5.65 -3.99
CA VAL A 145 -2.21 5.66 -3.31
C VAL A 145 -2.00 6.94 -2.52
N MET A 146 -2.24 8.11 -3.14
CA MET A 146 -2.06 9.41 -2.51
C MET A 146 -2.92 9.58 -1.26
N VAL A 147 -4.22 9.27 -1.34
CA VAL A 147 -5.15 9.41 -0.22
C VAL A 147 -4.79 8.41 0.89
N THR A 148 -4.41 7.17 0.54
CA THR A 148 -3.95 6.18 1.53
C THR A 148 -2.71 6.68 2.27
N LEU A 149 -1.71 7.20 1.55
CA LEU A 149 -0.50 7.72 2.17
C LEU A 149 -0.80 8.94 3.05
N ARG A 150 -1.59 9.89 2.56
CA ARG A 150 -1.88 11.13 3.27
C ARG A 150 -2.74 10.89 4.52
N ASP A 151 -3.80 10.09 4.39
CA ASP A 151 -4.83 10.02 5.43
C ASP A 151 -4.60 8.85 6.40
N VAL A 152 -3.90 7.78 5.98
CA VAL A 152 -3.63 6.60 6.82
C VAL A 152 -2.18 6.55 7.31
N MET A 153 -1.20 6.89 6.46
CA MET A 153 0.23 6.76 6.81
C MET A 153 0.86 8.05 7.34
N TYR A 154 0.38 9.19 6.86
CA TYR A 154 0.76 10.53 7.33
C TYR A 154 -0.44 11.27 7.90
N PRO A 155 -1.29 10.66 8.75
CA PRO A 155 -2.39 11.39 9.35
C PRO A 155 -1.74 12.59 10.04
N GLY A 156 -2.07 13.79 9.56
CA GLY A 156 -1.49 15.01 10.11
C GLY A 156 -1.64 14.93 11.61
N GLU A 157 -0.60 15.30 12.37
CA GLU A 157 -0.75 15.40 13.82
C GLU A 157 -2.01 16.23 14.08
N GLY A 158 -3.10 15.57 14.47
CA GLY A 158 -4.26 16.26 15.00
C GLY A 158 -3.75 17.14 16.14
N PRO A 159 -4.31 18.35 16.33
CA PRO A 159 -3.78 19.28 17.32
C PRO A 159 -3.61 18.54 18.64
N ALA A 160 -2.39 18.58 19.18
CA ALA A 160 -2.10 18.08 20.51
C ALA A 160 -3.16 18.64 21.45
N VAL A 161 -4.04 17.76 21.93
CA VAL A 161 -5.08 18.15 22.88
C VAL A 161 -4.33 18.58 24.14
N GLY A 162 -4.43 19.88 24.45
CA GLY A 162 -3.77 20.52 25.59
C GLY A 162 -4.32 20.07 26.94
#